data_AF-A0A6G3Y0E1-F1
#
_entry.id   AF-A0A6G3Y0E1-F1
#
_cell.length_a   1.000
_cell.length_b   1.000
_cell.length_c   1.000
_cell.angle_alpha   90.00
_cell.angle_beta   90.00
_cell.angle_gamma   90.00
#
_symmetry.space_group_name_H-M   'P 1'
#
loop_
_entity.id
_entity.type
_entity.pdbx_description
1 polymer ?
#
loop_
_entity_poly.entity_id
_entity_poly.type
_entity_poly.pdbx_seq_one_letter_code
_entity_poly.pdbx_strand_id
1 'polypeptide(L)'
;NEELRDRADLLWTLENRPPSGGSFLVTTSREGEDNFGSTMEFIEKVKAPAKVSSIVLDSGGHNFTTWRREIPPALEWLSARLGAD
;
A
#
# COMPACT_ATOMS: atom_id res chain seq x y z
N ASN A 1 15.37 4.80 20.51
CA ASN A 1 14.47 5.68 19.72
C ASN A 1 14.67 5.40 18.23
N GLU A 2 15.91 5.31 17.76
CA GLU A 2 16.27 4.90 16.40
C GLU A 2 15.59 3.61 15.93
N GLU A 3 15.70 2.50 16.67
CA GLU A 3 15.04 1.23 16.29
C GLU A 3 13.51 1.35 16.10
N LEU A 4 12.85 2.25 16.83
CA LEU A 4 11.41 2.49 16.67
C LEU A 4 11.11 3.34 15.43
N ARG A 5 12.00 4.26 15.07
CA ARG A 5 11.92 5.05 13.84
C ARG A 5 12.12 4.17 12.62
N ASP A 6 13.16 3.32 12.66
CA ASP A 6 13.46 2.37 11.59
C ASP A 6 12.30 1.41 11.34
N ARG A 7 11.67 0.91 12.40
CA ARG A 7 10.46 0.06 12.29
C ARG A 7 9.22 0.80 11.80
N ALA A 8 9.15 2.12 11.99
CA ALA A 8 8.04 2.94 11.50
C ALA A 8 8.25 3.41 10.04
N ASP A 9 9.49 3.37 9.55
CA ASP A 9 9.81 3.58 8.15
C ASP A 9 9.60 2.28 7.35
N LEU A 10 8.56 2.30 6.53
CA LEU A 10 8.16 1.15 5.72
C LEU A 10 9.19 0.81 4.64
N LEU A 11 9.82 1.81 4.02
CA LEU A 11 10.84 1.58 3.00
C LEU A 11 12.11 1.01 3.63
N TRP A 12 12.55 1.58 4.75
CA TRP A 12 13.66 1.04 5.52
C TRP A 12 13.38 -0.42 5.93
N THR A 13 12.17 -0.72 6.39
CA THR A 13 11.79 -2.07 6.81
C THR A 13 11.85 -3.06 5.65
N LEU A 14 11.35 -2.70 4.46
CA LEU A 14 11.41 -3.56 3.28
C LEU A 14 12.85 -3.84 2.80
N GLU A 15 13.77 -2.91 3.03
CA GLU A 15 15.18 -3.04 2.64
C GLU A 15 16.03 -3.80 3.66
N ASN A 16 15.76 -3.61 4.95
CA ASN A 16 16.66 -4.02 6.03
C ASN A 16 16.15 -5.21 6.83
N ARG A 17 14.92 -5.69 6.59
CA ARG A 17 14.34 -6.84 7.29
C ARG A 17 13.95 -7.95 6.31
N PRO A 18 14.01 -9.23 6.74
CA PRO A 18 13.49 -10.34 5.94
C PRO A 18 12.00 -10.11 5.61
N PRO A 19 11.56 -10.32 4.36
CA PRO A 19 10.15 -10.14 4.00
C PRO A 19 9.24 -11.09 4.80
N SER A 20 8.15 -10.55 5.34
CA SER A 20 7.11 -11.32 6.03
C SER A 20 5.98 -11.71 5.07
N GLY A 21 5.18 -12.73 5.39
CA GLY A 21 4.10 -13.24 4.51
C GLY A 21 2.85 -12.34 4.39
N GLY A 22 2.97 -11.03 4.65
CA GLY A 22 1.84 -10.10 4.64
C GLY A 22 1.29 -9.79 3.24
N SER A 23 0.04 -9.34 3.19
CA SER A 23 -0.58 -8.77 1.97
C SER A 23 -0.87 -7.29 2.17
N PHE A 24 -0.39 -6.46 1.26
CA PHE A 24 -0.60 -5.02 1.26
C PHE A 24 -1.59 -4.62 0.16
N LEU A 25 -2.52 -3.73 0.49
CA LEU A 25 -3.28 -2.94 -0.49
C LEU A 25 -2.87 -1.49 -0.29
N VAL A 26 -2.31 -0.87 -1.34
CA VAL A 26 -1.89 0.54 -1.32
C VAL A 26 -2.67 1.32 -2.37
N THR A 27 -2.94 2.60 -2.11
CA THR A 27 -3.67 3.45 -3.05
C THR A 27 -2.95 4.78 -3.24
N THR A 28 -3.05 5.35 -4.45
CA THR A 28 -2.51 6.67 -4.78
C THR A 28 -3.18 7.20 -6.06
N SER A 29 -2.97 8.47 -6.38
CA SER A 29 -3.40 9.09 -7.63
C SER A 29 -2.21 9.68 -8.38
N ARG A 30 -2.19 9.61 -9.71
CA ARG A 30 -1.12 10.21 -10.54
C ARG A 30 -1.08 11.73 -10.41
N GLU A 31 -2.25 12.35 -10.24
CA GLU A 31 -2.42 13.78 -10.02
C GLU A 31 -3.26 14.06 -8.76
N GLY A 32 -2.87 15.07 -7.99
CA GLY A 32 -3.61 15.56 -6.81
C GLY A 32 -3.15 14.98 -5.46
N GLU A 33 -2.19 14.05 -5.48
CA GLU A 33 -1.51 13.48 -4.31
C GLU A 33 0.01 13.61 -4.46
N ASP A 34 0.72 13.89 -3.37
CA ASP A 34 2.19 14.01 -3.39
C ASP A 34 2.89 12.64 -3.20
N ASN A 35 2.13 11.58 -2.95
CA ASN A 35 2.65 10.26 -2.57
C ASN A 35 2.76 9.25 -3.73
N PHE A 36 2.53 9.68 -4.99
CA PHE A 36 2.57 8.77 -6.13
C PHE A 36 3.93 8.07 -6.25
N GLY A 37 5.02 8.84 -6.22
CA GLY A 37 6.38 8.32 -6.33
C GLY A 37 6.75 7.35 -5.20
N SER A 38 6.49 7.73 -3.95
CA SER A 38 6.79 6.89 -2.79
C SER A 38 5.93 5.62 -2.73
N THR A 39 4.69 5.67 -3.22
CA THR A 39 3.83 4.47 -3.33
C THR A 39 4.37 3.51 -4.39
N MET A 40 4.83 4.01 -5.54
CA MET A 40 5.44 3.16 -6.57
C MET A 40 6.75 2.54 -6.06
N GLU A 41 7.59 3.32 -5.38
CA GLU A 41 8.81 2.81 -4.75
C GLU A 41 8.51 1.71 -3.72
N PHE A 42 7.47 1.89 -2.89
CA PHE A 42 7.03 0.84 -1.96
C PHE A 42 6.63 -0.45 -2.69
N ILE A 43 5.82 -0.34 -3.76
CA ILE A 43 5.39 -1.48 -4.57
C ILE A 43 6.60 -2.23 -5.16
N GLU A 44 7.59 -1.51 -5.68
CA GLU A 44 8.81 -2.08 -6.26
C GLU A 44 9.67 -2.82 -5.23
N LYS A 45 9.70 -2.35 -3.96
CA LYS A 45 10.50 -2.97 -2.89
C LYS A 45 9.82 -4.16 -2.22
N VAL A 46 8.51 -4.36 -2.39
CA VAL A 46 7.83 -5.54 -1.83
C VAL A 46 8.32 -6.81 -2.52
N LYS A 47 8.83 -7.75 -1.71
CA LYS A 47 9.38 -9.04 -2.17
C LYS A 47 8.64 -10.21 -1.52
N ALA A 48 8.58 -11.34 -2.23
CA ALA A 48 8.01 -12.58 -1.68
C ALA A 48 8.68 -12.99 -0.35
N PRO A 49 7.93 -13.59 0.61
CA PRO A 49 6.54 -14.04 0.48
C PRO A 49 5.48 -12.93 0.63
N ALA A 50 5.87 -11.68 0.88
CA ALA A 50 4.91 -10.57 0.90
C ALA A 50 4.28 -10.37 -0.49
N LYS A 51 3.05 -9.87 -0.52
CA LYS A 51 2.31 -9.56 -1.74
C LYS A 51 1.79 -8.12 -1.67
N VAL A 52 1.76 -7.44 -2.80
CA VAL A 52 1.19 -6.09 -2.92
C VAL A 52 0.15 -6.05 -4.03
N SER A 53 -0.94 -5.33 -3.77
CA SER A 53 -1.94 -4.93 -4.75
C SER A 53 -2.09 -3.42 -4.67
N SER A 54 -2.51 -2.78 -5.76
CA SER A 54 -2.66 -1.33 -5.79
C SER A 54 -3.94 -0.88 -6.47
N ILE A 55 -4.43 0.28 -6.02
CA ILE A 55 -5.44 1.08 -6.72
C ILE A 55 -4.75 2.39 -7.08
N VAL A 56 -4.50 2.62 -8.37
CA VAL A 56 -3.88 3.86 -8.86
C VAL A 56 -4.88 4.58 -9.73
N LEU A 57 -5.33 5.75 -9.28
CA LEU A 57 -6.27 6.59 -10.03
C LEU A 57 -5.50 7.60 -10.90
N ASP A 58 -6.10 8.05 -12.00
CA ASP A 58 -5.49 9.12 -12.81
C ASP A 58 -5.44 10.44 -12.03
N SER A 59 -6.51 10.75 -11.29
CA SER A 59 -6.56 11.92 -10.41
C SER A 59 -7.41 11.65 -9.17
N GLY A 60 -7.02 12.32 -8.08
CA GLY A 60 -7.64 12.23 -6.77
C GLY A 60 -6.82 12.97 -5.72
N GLY A 61 -7.43 13.20 -4.57
CA GLY A 61 -6.75 13.74 -3.38
C GLY A 61 -7.37 13.20 -2.10
N HIS A 62 -6.96 13.71 -0.94
CA HIS A 62 -7.52 13.37 0.37
C HIS A 62 -8.97 13.86 0.55
N ASN A 63 -9.93 13.24 -0.12
CA ASN A 63 -11.34 13.62 -0.10
C ASN A 63 -12.30 12.46 -0.43
N PHE A 64 -13.59 12.65 -0.16
CA PHE A 64 -14.63 11.64 -0.37
C PHE A 64 -14.87 11.27 -1.85
N THR A 65 -14.54 12.14 -2.80
CA THR A 65 -14.67 11.82 -4.23
C THR A 65 -13.67 10.72 -4.62
N THR A 66 -12.44 10.79 -4.12
CA THR A 66 -11.43 9.75 -4.24
C THR A 66 -11.87 8.47 -3.52
N TRP A 67 -12.20 8.58 -2.22
CA TRP A 67 -12.48 7.40 -1.40
C TRP A 67 -13.70 6.61 -1.84
N ARG A 68 -14.74 7.27 -2.42
CA ARG A 68 -15.88 6.56 -3.01
C ARG A 68 -15.48 5.61 -4.15
N ARG A 69 -14.37 5.89 -4.84
CA ARG A 69 -13.83 5.05 -5.91
C ARG A 69 -12.94 3.92 -5.37
N GLU A 70 -12.27 4.15 -4.25
CA GLU A 70 -11.32 3.20 -3.66
C GLU A 70 -11.97 2.20 -2.70
N ILE A 71 -12.99 2.62 -1.94
CA ILE A 71 -13.61 1.78 -0.89
C ILE A 71 -14.22 0.49 -1.47
N PRO A 72 -15.06 0.52 -2.53
CA PRO A 72 -15.66 -0.71 -3.05
C PRO A 72 -14.62 -1.78 -3.46
N PRO A 73 -13.61 -1.50 -4.32
CA PRO A 73 -12.61 -2.51 -4.67
C PRO A 73 -11.71 -2.90 -3.48
N ALA A 74 -11.48 -2.01 -2.52
CA ALA A 74 -10.76 -2.36 -1.29
C ALA A 74 -11.51 -3.39 -0.43
N LEU A 75 -12.84 -3.27 -0.33
CA LEU A 75 -13.69 -4.23 0.37
C LEU A 75 -13.73 -5.58 -0.37
N GLU A 76 -13.80 -5.58 -1.70
CA GLU A 76 -13.70 -6.80 -2.50
C GLU A 76 -12.34 -7.50 -2.28
N TRP A 77 -11.25 -6.72 -2.33
CA TRP A 77 -9.89 -7.23 -2.10
C TRP A 77 -9.72 -7.85 -0.72
N LEU A 78 -10.30 -7.23 0.31
CA LEU A 78 -10.28 -7.72 1.68
C LEU A 78 -11.15 -8.98 1.84
N SER A 79 -12.37 -8.97 1.29
CA SER A 79 -13.29 -10.11 1.36
C SER A 79 -12.68 -11.38 0.76
N ALA A 80 -11.93 -11.26 -0.35
CA ALA A 80 -11.24 -12.38 -0.98
C ALA A 80 -10.15 -13.04 -0.10
N ARG A 81 -9.77 -12.40 1.01
CA ARG A 81 -8.69 -12.84 1.92
C ARG A 81 -9.18 -13.20 3.32
N LEU A 82 -10.38 -12.79 3.69
CA LEU A 82 -11.02 -13.19 4.96
C LEU A 82 -11.74 -14.54 4.87
N GLY A 83 -12.08 -14.99 3.66
CA GLY A 83 -12.74 -16.29 3.43
C GLY A 83 -11.80 -17.42 3.02
N ALA A 84 -10.48 -17.21 3.08
CA ALA A 84 -9.47 -18.21 2.75
C ALA A 84 -8.97 -18.86 4.04
N ASP A 85 -9.71 -19.87 4.52
CA ASP A 85 -9.20 -20.91 5.43
C ASP A 85 -8.70 -22.12 4.62
#